data_AF-A0A6N8HX94-F1
#
_entry.id   AF-A0A6N8HX94-F1
#
_cell.length_a   1.000
_cell.length_b   1.000
_cell.length_c   1.000
_cell.angle_alpha   90.00
_cell.angle_beta   90.00
_cell.angle_gamma   90.00
#
_symmetry.space_group_name_H-M   'P 1'
#
loop_
_entity.id
_entity.type
_entity.pdbx_description
1 polymer ?
#
loop_
_entity_poly.entity_id
_entity_poly.type
_entity_poly.pdbx_seq_one_letter_code
_entity_poly.pdbx_strand_id
1 'polypeptide(L)'
;MENYKPKELTEALRAINSIIHKCEKAQEEFPEGNSQHTLLKNRLKAMYISKALITEALSKVDEDSEAQTLSDDNCNAELLLSNLDQMHTTDLGVERIRKNLRLDTDDVVGWCREKIKATNASITRKGKNWYITVDSCEITVNAHSYTIITAHRRA
;
A
#
# COMPACT_ATOMS: atom_id res chain seq x y z
N MET A 1 20.26 10.08 -19.57
CA MET A 1 19.04 10.06 -18.75
C MET A 1 19.17 8.82 -17.88
N GLU A 2 19.20 8.95 -16.56
CA GLU A 2 19.36 7.79 -15.68
C GLU A 2 18.22 6.80 -15.93
N ASN A 3 18.56 5.51 -16.13
CA ASN A 3 17.58 4.45 -16.33
C ASN A 3 16.95 4.11 -14.97
N TYR A 4 15.84 4.76 -14.64
CA TYR A 4 15.04 4.42 -13.47
C TYR A 4 14.48 3.00 -13.63
N LYS A 5 14.53 2.18 -12.58
CA LYS A 5 13.95 0.84 -12.64
C LYS A 5 12.42 0.93 -12.66
N PRO A 6 11.71 0.04 -13.37
CA PRO A 6 10.24 0.05 -13.40
C PRO A 6 9.60 -0.06 -12.02
N LYS A 7 10.24 -0.81 -11.11
CA LYS A 7 9.83 -0.90 -9.71
C LYS A 7 9.90 0.44 -8.99
N GLU A 8 10.97 1.21 -9.19
CA GLU A 8 11.16 2.53 -8.56
C GLU A 8 10.13 3.54 -9.08
N LEU A 9 9.85 3.51 -10.40
CA LEU A 9 8.80 4.33 -11.01
C LEU A 9 7.40 3.95 -10.50
N THR A 10 7.13 2.66 -10.33
CA THR A 10 5.86 2.15 -9.78
C THR A 10 5.66 2.56 -8.33
N GLU A 11 6.72 2.46 -7.50
CA GLU A 11 6.71 2.91 -6.11
C GLU A 11 6.50 4.42 -6.00
N ALA A 12 7.17 5.21 -6.84
CA ALA A 12 6.99 6.65 -6.93
C ALA A 12 5.56 7.03 -7.36
N LEU A 13 5.02 6.36 -8.39
CA LEU A 13 3.65 6.57 -8.85
C LEU A 13 2.64 6.28 -7.74
N ARG A 14 2.86 5.22 -6.96
CA ARG A 14 1.99 4.88 -5.82
C ARG A 14 2.06 5.92 -4.70
N ALA A 15 3.25 6.41 -4.38
CA ALA A 15 3.42 7.45 -3.38
C ALA A 15 2.71 8.74 -3.79
N ILE A 16 2.84 9.16 -5.05
CA ILE A 16 2.17 10.35 -5.60
C ILE A 16 0.65 10.18 -5.57
N ASN A 17 0.12 9.04 -6.02
CA ASN A 17 -1.32 8.77 -5.94
C ASN A 17 -1.85 8.85 -4.49
N SER A 18 -1.09 8.38 -3.50
CA SER A 18 -1.47 8.51 -2.09
C SER A 18 -1.52 9.97 -1.63
N ILE A 19 -0.58 10.80 -2.09
CA ILE A 19 -0.54 12.23 -1.73
C ILE A 19 -1.68 13.00 -2.42
N ILE A 20 -1.93 12.71 -3.70
CA ILE A 20 -3.07 13.29 -4.44
C ILE A 20 -4.37 13.04 -3.67
N HIS A 21 -4.66 11.79 -3.33
CA HIS A 21 -5.88 11.43 -2.61
C HIS A 21 -6.05 12.18 -1.28
N LYS A 22 -4.96 12.32 -0.50
CA LYS A 22 -4.99 13.08 0.76
C LYS A 22 -5.22 14.56 0.53
N CYS A 23 -4.60 15.14 -0.51
CA CYS A 23 -4.77 16.55 -0.84
C CYS A 23 -6.17 16.85 -1.37
N GLU A 24 -6.78 15.96 -2.15
CA GLU A 24 -8.18 16.06 -2.61
C GLU A 24 -9.14 16.02 -1.42
N LYS A 25 -8.99 15.02 -0.55
CA LYS A 25 -9.77 14.91 0.69
C LYS A 25 -9.65 16.15 1.57
N ALA A 26 -8.44 16.67 1.74
CA ALA A 26 -8.23 17.88 2.53
C ALA A 26 -8.82 19.12 1.85
N GLN A 27 -8.85 19.17 0.52
CA GLN A 27 -9.41 20.30 -0.22
C GLN A 27 -10.92 20.45 0.02
N GLU A 28 -11.65 19.34 0.17
CA GLU A 28 -13.08 19.34 0.51
C GLU A 28 -13.39 20.05 1.85
N GLU A 29 -12.42 20.12 2.76
CA GLU A 29 -12.58 20.70 4.09
C GLU A 29 -12.33 22.22 4.13
N PHE A 30 -11.77 22.81 3.08
CA PHE A 30 -11.44 24.24 3.04
C PHE A 30 -12.31 25.01 2.03
N PRO A 31 -13.01 26.08 2.46
CA PRO A 31 -13.81 26.89 1.55
C PRO A 31 -12.96 27.62 0.50
N GLU A 32 -13.54 27.84 -0.67
CA GLU A 32 -12.92 28.61 -1.76
C GLU A 32 -12.57 30.02 -1.29
N GLY A 33 -11.41 30.53 -1.73
CA GLY A 33 -10.86 31.82 -1.30
C GLY A 33 -9.93 31.76 -0.08
N ASN A 34 -9.81 30.61 0.59
CA ASN A 34 -8.79 30.40 1.62
C ASN A 34 -7.40 30.20 0.99
N SER A 35 -6.36 30.80 1.60
CA SER A 35 -4.95 30.58 1.23
C SER A 35 -4.56 29.10 1.24
N GLN A 36 -5.09 28.31 2.19
CA GLN A 36 -4.88 26.87 2.28
C GLN A 36 -5.50 26.11 1.11
N HIS A 37 -6.69 26.52 0.66
CA HIS A 37 -7.35 25.96 -0.51
C HIS A 37 -6.51 26.19 -1.79
N THR A 38 -6.01 27.42 -1.97
CA THR A 38 -5.12 27.76 -3.10
C THR A 38 -3.80 26.98 -3.06
N LEU A 39 -3.19 26.83 -1.88
CA LEU A 39 -1.96 26.07 -1.71
C LEU A 39 -2.15 24.58 -2.05
N LEU A 40 -3.24 23.98 -1.57
CA LEU A 40 -3.60 22.59 -1.89
C LEU A 40 -3.84 22.41 -3.39
N LYS A 41 -4.53 23.33 -4.05
CA LYS A 41 -4.75 23.31 -5.50
C LYS A 41 -3.42 23.35 -6.28
N ASN A 42 -2.47 24.18 -5.86
CA ASN A 42 -1.15 24.24 -6.50
C ASN A 42 -0.33 22.96 -6.27
N ARG A 43 -0.39 22.39 -5.06
CA ARG A 43 0.23 21.08 -4.76
C ARG A 43 -0.36 19.95 -5.60
N LEU A 44 -1.69 19.90 -5.73
CA LEU A 44 -2.37 18.91 -6.57
C LEU A 44 -1.92 19.01 -8.03
N LYS A 45 -1.87 20.22 -8.60
CA LYS A 45 -1.36 20.43 -9.96
C LYS A 45 0.05 19.87 -10.15
N ALA A 46 0.98 20.17 -9.23
CA ALA A 46 2.35 19.67 -9.29
C ALA A 46 2.41 18.12 -9.20
N MET A 47 1.59 17.52 -8.35
CA MET A 47 1.48 16.07 -8.20
C MET A 47 0.93 15.42 -9.47
N TYR A 48 -0.09 16.01 -10.09
CA TYR A 48 -0.67 15.52 -11.35
C TYR A 48 0.33 15.59 -12.51
N ILE A 49 1.14 16.65 -12.60
CA ILE A 49 2.23 16.73 -13.58
C ILE A 49 3.26 15.63 -13.33
N SER A 50 3.67 15.45 -12.07
CA SER A 50 4.63 14.40 -11.70
C SER A 50 4.11 13.00 -12.02
N LYS A 51 2.82 12.74 -11.75
CA LYS A 51 2.12 11.50 -12.11
C LYS A 51 2.18 11.26 -13.62
N ALA A 52 1.84 12.26 -14.44
CA ALA A 52 1.85 12.15 -15.89
C ALA A 52 3.25 11.79 -16.42
N LEU A 53 4.28 12.45 -15.92
CA LEU A 53 5.68 12.19 -16.33
C LEU A 53 6.14 10.78 -15.96
N ILE A 54 5.77 10.28 -14.76
CA ILE A 54 6.14 8.93 -14.33
C ILE A 54 5.37 7.86 -15.12
N THR A 55 4.09 8.07 -15.39
CA THR A 55 3.30 7.18 -16.24
C THR A 55 3.87 7.12 -17.66
N GLU A 56 4.25 8.28 -18.22
CA GLU A 56 4.91 8.34 -19.54
C GLU A 56 6.25 7.60 -19.52
N ALA A 57 7.05 7.77 -18.47
CA ALA A 57 8.31 7.05 -18.30
C ALA A 57 8.10 5.54 -18.22
N LEU A 58 7.05 5.07 -17.55
CA LEU A 58 6.67 3.65 -17.49
C LEU A 58 6.28 3.11 -18.86
N SER A 59 5.45 3.85 -19.63
CA SER A 59 5.04 3.43 -20.99
C SER A 59 6.20 3.33 -21.99
N LYS A 60 7.35 3.96 -21.70
CA LYS A 60 8.56 3.88 -22.53
C LYS A 60 9.48 2.71 -22.18
N VAL A 61 9.19 1.98 -21.10
CA VAL A 61 9.92 0.74 -20.74
C VAL A 61 9.38 -0.46 -21.55
N ASP A 62 8.17 -0.35 -22.10
CA ASP A 62 7.44 -1.44 -22.74
C ASP A 62 7.73 -1.60 -24.25
N GLU A 63 8.99 -1.55 -24.69
CA GLU A 63 9.38 -2.09 -26.01
C GLU A 63 9.69 -3.60 -26.00
N ASP A 64 9.54 -4.29 -24.86
CA ASP A 64 9.49 -5.75 -24.83
C ASP A 64 8.40 -6.26 -23.86
N SER A 65 7.33 -6.79 -24.49
CA SER A 65 6.25 -7.65 -23.96
C SER A 65 5.00 -7.04 -23.31
N GLU A 66 3.95 -7.09 -24.15
CA GLU A 66 2.58 -7.55 -23.94
C GLU A 66 1.59 -6.71 -23.12
N ALA A 67 0.61 -6.21 -23.88
CA ALA A 67 -0.62 -5.60 -23.42
C ALA A 67 -1.55 -6.58 -22.71
N GLN A 68 -2.06 -6.18 -21.54
CA GLN A 68 -3.39 -6.51 -21.00
C GLN A 68 -3.59 -5.72 -19.69
N THR A 69 -4.75 -5.18 -19.30
CA THR A 69 -6.09 -4.95 -19.86
C THR A 69 -6.77 -4.06 -18.82
N LEU A 70 -7.67 -3.17 -19.25
CA LEU A 70 -8.63 -2.50 -18.37
C LEU A 70 -9.48 -3.53 -17.61
N SER A 71 -9.40 -3.54 -16.28
CA SER A 71 -10.53 -3.91 -15.42
C SER A 71 -10.45 -3.06 -14.16
N ASP A 72 -11.16 -1.94 -14.21
CA ASP A 72 -11.55 -1.21 -13.01
C ASP A 72 -12.49 -2.11 -12.20
N ASP A 73 -12.24 -2.13 -10.90
CA ASP A 73 -12.91 -2.83 -9.81
C ASP A 73 -12.61 -4.33 -9.57
N ASN A 74 -11.78 -4.52 -8.52
CA ASN A 74 -11.84 -5.60 -7.54
C ASN A 74 -11.03 -6.91 -7.77
N CYS A 75 -9.69 -6.80 -7.69
CA CYS A 75 -8.92 -7.73 -6.84
C CYS A 75 -7.86 -6.99 -6.02
N ASN A 76 -8.32 -6.32 -4.96
CA ASN A 76 -7.45 -5.65 -4.00
C ASN A 76 -6.52 -6.65 -3.28
N ALA A 77 -6.95 -7.90 -3.06
CA ALA A 77 -6.18 -8.91 -2.35
C ALA A 77 -4.92 -9.39 -3.11
N GLU A 78 -4.99 -9.50 -4.44
CA GLU A 78 -3.86 -9.90 -5.29
C GLU A 78 -2.65 -8.98 -5.14
N LEU A 79 -2.87 -7.68 -4.92
CA LEU A 79 -1.80 -6.72 -4.70
C LEU A 79 -1.03 -7.00 -3.40
N LEU A 80 -1.72 -7.44 -2.34
CA LEU A 80 -1.05 -7.84 -1.11
C LEU A 80 -0.29 -9.15 -1.30
N LEU A 81 -0.91 -10.13 -1.96
CA LEU A 81 -0.34 -11.47 -2.17
C LEU A 81 0.91 -11.46 -3.05
N SER A 82 0.93 -10.63 -4.10
CA SER A 82 2.08 -10.44 -4.98
C SER A 82 3.26 -9.70 -4.33
N ASN A 83 3.05 -9.09 -3.15
CA ASN A 83 4.06 -8.28 -2.47
C ASN A 83 4.37 -8.76 -1.05
N LEU A 84 4.07 -10.03 -0.73
CA LEU A 84 4.34 -10.59 0.59
C LEU A 84 5.84 -10.55 0.96
N ASP A 85 6.73 -10.61 -0.03
CA ASP A 85 8.17 -10.54 0.22
C ASP A 85 8.65 -9.15 0.66
N GLN A 86 7.84 -8.11 0.45
CA GLN A 86 8.13 -6.77 0.96
C GLN A 86 7.65 -6.57 2.40
N MET A 87 6.97 -7.56 2.98
CA MET A 87 6.45 -7.42 4.34
C MET A 87 7.58 -7.35 5.35
N HIS A 88 7.48 -6.36 6.24
CA HIS A 88 8.41 -6.16 7.32
C HIS A 88 7.68 -5.62 8.55
N THR A 89 8.35 -5.56 9.70
CA THR A 89 7.85 -4.82 10.86
C THR A 89 9.02 -4.19 11.61
N THR A 90 8.76 -3.40 12.63
CA THR A 90 9.80 -2.85 13.52
C THR A 90 10.05 -3.80 14.68
N ASP A 91 11.17 -3.67 15.41
CA ASP A 91 11.47 -4.53 16.57
C ASP A 91 10.36 -4.49 17.63
N LEU A 92 9.86 -3.29 17.95
CA LEU A 92 8.68 -3.12 18.82
C LEU A 92 7.42 -3.74 18.23
N GLY A 93 7.30 -3.76 16.90
CA GLY A 93 6.25 -4.47 16.19
C GLY A 93 6.33 -5.98 16.37
N VAL A 94 7.53 -6.57 16.23
CA VAL A 94 7.80 -7.98 16.51
C VAL A 94 7.36 -8.35 17.92
N GLU A 95 7.80 -7.60 18.93
CA GLU A 95 7.45 -7.85 20.33
C GLU A 95 5.94 -7.77 20.57
N ARG A 96 5.28 -6.72 20.05
CA ARG A 96 3.84 -6.54 20.17
C ARG A 96 3.08 -7.71 19.54
N ILE A 97 3.45 -8.09 18.32
CA ILE A 97 2.78 -9.18 17.59
C ILE A 97 2.98 -10.52 18.31
N ARG A 98 4.23 -10.82 18.70
CA ARG A 98 4.58 -12.05 19.43
C ARG A 98 3.76 -12.18 20.71
N LYS A 99 3.66 -11.10 21.49
CA LYS A 99 2.87 -11.07 22.73
C LYS A 99 1.38 -11.25 22.47
N ASN A 100 0.81 -10.54 21.50
CA ASN A 100 -0.62 -10.58 21.19
C ASN A 100 -1.09 -11.96 20.71
N LEU A 101 -0.27 -12.61 19.88
CA LEU A 101 -0.57 -13.92 19.32
C LEU A 101 -0.05 -15.08 20.19
N ARG A 102 0.78 -14.79 21.21
CA ARG A 102 1.53 -15.75 22.03
C ARG A 102 2.34 -16.71 21.14
N LEU A 103 3.14 -16.14 20.24
CA LEU A 103 4.00 -16.89 19.34
C LEU A 103 5.30 -17.29 20.04
N ASP A 104 5.73 -18.53 19.79
CA ASP A 104 7.03 -19.06 20.20
C ASP A 104 7.93 -19.22 18.96
N THR A 105 8.15 -18.10 18.27
CA THR A 105 9.04 -18.04 17.11
C THR A 105 9.75 -16.69 17.06
N ASP A 106 10.99 -16.74 16.57
CA ASP A 106 11.79 -15.57 16.29
C ASP A 106 11.38 -14.91 14.97
N ASP A 107 10.95 -15.69 13.97
CA ASP A 107 10.50 -15.18 12.68
C ASP A 107 8.99 -14.87 12.66
N VAL A 108 8.64 -13.76 13.30
CA VAL A 108 7.25 -13.27 13.34
C VAL A 108 6.76 -12.84 11.95
N VAL A 109 7.63 -12.29 11.11
CA VAL A 109 7.26 -11.82 9.76
C VAL A 109 6.97 -13.00 8.85
N GLY A 110 7.83 -14.03 8.86
CA GLY A 110 7.60 -15.31 8.17
C GLY A 110 6.28 -15.95 8.58
N TRP A 111 6.02 -16.02 9.88
CA TRP A 111 4.74 -16.55 10.40
C TRP A 111 3.53 -15.78 9.85
N CYS A 112 3.57 -14.45 9.84
CA CYS A 112 2.49 -13.63 9.26
C CYS A 112 2.34 -13.86 7.75
N ARG A 113 3.44 -13.99 7.00
CA ARG A 113 3.40 -14.28 5.55
C ARG A 113 2.73 -15.62 5.27
N GLU A 114 3.11 -16.67 6.00
CA GLU A 114 2.50 -18.00 5.85
C GLU A 114 1.00 -17.98 6.16
N LYS A 115 0.60 -17.27 7.21
CA LYS A 115 -0.82 -17.11 7.55
C LYS A 115 -1.62 -16.37 6.48
N ILE A 116 -1.07 -15.32 5.88
CA ILE A 116 -1.76 -14.58 4.82
C ILE A 116 -1.87 -15.42 3.53
N LYS A 117 -0.93 -16.35 3.28
CA LYS A 117 -0.97 -17.26 2.12
C LYS A 117 -2.02 -18.37 2.25
N ALA A 118 -2.56 -18.61 3.45
CA ALA A 118 -3.55 -19.66 3.65
C ALA A 118 -4.83 -19.36 2.85
N THR A 119 -5.43 -20.39 2.25
CA THR A 119 -6.61 -20.26 1.38
C THR A 119 -7.87 -19.80 2.10
N ASN A 120 -7.90 -19.91 3.44
CA ASN A 120 -8.98 -19.43 4.28
C ASN A 120 -8.77 -17.98 4.78
N ALA A 121 -7.75 -17.27 4.29
CA ALA A 121 -7.53 -15.88 4.64
C ALA A 121 -8.54 -14.96 3.92
N SER A 122 -9.30 -14.19 4.70
CA SER A 122 -10.15 -13.11 4.20
C SER A 122 -9.38 -11.79 4.26
N ILE A 123 -9.16 -11.16 3.10
CA ILE A 123 -8.38 -9.93 2.97
C ILE A 123 -9.31 -8.79 2.58
N THR A 124 -9.28 -7.69 3.33
CA THR A 124 -10.06 -6.48 3.01
C THR A 124 -9.21 -5.24 3.23
N ARG A 125 -9.26 -4.30 2.28
CA ARG A 125 -8.64 -2.99 2.45
C ARG A 125 -9.63 -2.00 3.06
N LYS A 126 -9.21 -1.28 4.10
CA LYS A 126 -9.94 -0.13 4.62
C LYS A 126 -8.97 1.05 4.73
N GLY A 127 -9.08 1.98 3.78
CA GLY A 127 -8.20 3.15 3.68
C GLY A 127 -6.72 2.77 3.52
N LYS A 128 -5.90 3.16 4.51
CA LYS A 128 -4.44 2.98 4.50
C LYS A 128 -3.96 1.58 4.89
N ASN A 129 -4.86 0.70 5.34
CA ASN A 129 -4.50 -0.61 5.90
C ASN A 129 -5.26 -1.76 5.22
N TRP A 130 -4.57 -2.89 5.09
CA TRP A 130 -5.13 -4.21 4.89
C TRP A 130 -5.49 -4.82 6.23
N TYR A 131 -6.67 -5.44 6.30
CA TYR A 131 -7.12 -6.27 7.40
C TYR A 131 -7.24 -7.69 6.86
N ILE A 132 -6.49 -8.60 7.44
CA ILE A 132 -6.46 -10.01 7.06
C ILE A 132 -7.00 -10.81 8.24
N THR A 133 -8.08 -11.54 8.02
CA THR A 133 -8.61 -12.50 9.00
C THR A 133 -8.29 -13.90 8.52
N VAL A 134 -7.62 -14.69 9.34
CA VAL A 134 -7.30 -16.09 9.03
C VAL A 134 -7.34 -16.90 10.31
N ASP A 135 -7.99 -18.06 10.28
CA ASP A 135 -8.30 -18.86 11.47
C ASP A 135 -8.95 -17.98 12.59
N SER A 136 -8.37 -17.98 13.78
CA SER A 136 -8.75 -17.15 14.92
C SER A 136 -7.81 -15.96 15.13
N CYS A 137 -7.22 -15.41 14.06
CA CYS A 137 -6.36 -14.24 14.17
C CYS A 137 -6.69 -13.16 13.13
N GLU A 138 -6.40 -11.92 13.50
CA GLU A 138 -6.52 -10.76 12.64
C GLU A 138 -5.17 -10.04 12.55
N ILE A 139 -4.70 -9.83 11.33
CA ILE A 139 -3.43 -9.18 10.99
C ILE A 139 -3.76 -7.86 10.28
N THR A 140 -3.12 -6.78 10.69
CA THR A 140 -3.21 -5.47 10.03
C THR A 140 -1.88 -5.12 9.38
N VAL A 141 -1.91 -4.89 8.08
CA VAL A 141 -0.72 -4.53 7.27
C VAL A 141 -0.94 -3.18 6.63
N ASN A 142 0.08 -2.32 6.61
CA ASN A 142 -0.02 -1.06 5.88
C ASN A 142 -0.11 -1.32 4.37
N ALA A 143 -1.07 -0.69 3.70
CA ALA A 143 -1.27 -0.90 2.27
C ALA A 143 -0.19 -0.27 1.39
N HIS A 144 0.55 0.71 1.93
CA HIS A 144 1.68 1.30 1.28
C HIS A 144 2.94 0.50 1.64
N SER A 145 3.51 0.70 2.83
CA SER A 145 4.83 0.17 3.16
C SER A 145 4.89 -1.35 3.39
N TYR A 146 3.79 -2.08 3.29
CA TYR A 146 3.70 -3.51 3.64
C TYR A 146 4.16 -3.82 5.08
N THR A 147 4.22 -2.79 5.93
CA THR A 147 4.60 -2.94 7.33
C THR A 147 3.48 -3.64 8.09
N ILE A 148 3.78 -4.74 8.79
CA ILE A 148 2.84 -5.39 9.71
C ILE A 148 2.69 -4.47 10.92
N ILE A 149 1.53 -3.83 11.02
CA ILE A 149 1.22 -2.88 12.08
C ILE A 149 0.87 -3.65 13.34
N THR A 150 0.04 -4.68 13.26
CA THR A 150 -0.30 -5.50 14.43
C THR A 150 -0.87 -6.83 13.98
N ALA A 151 -0.88 -7.80 14.89
CA ALA A 151 -1.70 -8.98 14.77
C ALA A 151 -2.17 -9.40 16.16
N HIS A 152 -3.36 -9.98 16.23
CA HIS A 152 -3.97 -10.40 17.50
C HIS A 152 -4.93 -11.57 17.28
N ARG A 153 -5.21 -12.31 18.35
CA ARG A 153 -6.23 -13.37 18.32
C ARG A 153 -7.60 -12.70 18.31
N ARG A 154 -8.52 -13.23 17.50
CA ARG A 154 -9.95 -12.95 17.64
C ARG A 154 -10.45 -13.66 18.90
N ALA A 155 -11.16 -12.92 19.73
CA ALA A 155 -11.87 -13.46 20.89
C ALA A 155 -13.12 -14.23 20.45
#